data_AF-A0A8T6U8Z6-F1
#
_entry.id   AF-A0A8T6U8Z6-F1
#
_cell.length_a   1.000
_cell.length_b   1.000
_cell.length_c   1.000
_cell.angle_alpha   90.00
_cell.angle_beta   90.00
_cell.angle_gamma   90.00
#
_symmetry.space_group_name_H-M   'P 1'
#
loop_
_entity.id
_entity.type
_entity.pdbx_description
1 polymer ?
#
loop_
_entity_poly.entity_id
_entity_poly.type
_entity_poly.pdbx_seq_one_letter_code
_entity_poly.pdbx_strand_id
1 'polypeptide(L)'
;RGATNTPIVGDMPIKSDRTARDALRNAKRFIEAGAQGVKIEGKRSKVVRTLLNDGIPVMGHVGLLPQTAENYRVKGKRPPEAEKIFHDALELDELGV
;
A
#
# COMPACT_ATOMS: atom_id res chain seq x y z
N ARG A 1 19.63 -14.06 4.57
CA ARG A 1 19.07 -13.71 3.24
C ARG A 1 18.78 -15.03 2.52
N GLY A 2 17.60 -15.22 1.92
CA GLY A 2 17.21 -16.50 1.29
C GLY A 2 16.37 -16.39 0.01
N ALA A 3 15.98 -15.19 -0.39
CA ALA A 3 15.17 -14.92 -1.57
C ALA A 3 16.02 -14.18 -2.61
N THR A 4 16.82 -14.91 -3.40
CA THR A 4 17.77 -14.30 -4.35
C THR A 4 17.13 -13.84 -5.65
N ASN A 5 16.05 -14.50 -6.08
CA ASN A 5 15.37 -14.26 -7.35
C ASN A 5 13.86 -13.99 -7.17
N THR A 6 13.42 -13.65 -5.95
CA THR A 6 12.01 -13.41 -5.63
C THR A 6 11.81 -11.96 -5.24
N PRO A 7 10.83 -11.25 -5.81
CA PRO A 7 10.50 -9.88 -5.39
C PRO A 7 10.17 -9.81 -3.90
N ILE A 8 10.82 -8.87 -3.20
CA ILE A 8 10.59 -8.64 -1.76
C ILE A 8 9.79 -7.35 -1.60
N VAL A 9 8.57 -7.45 -1.06
CA VAL A 9 7.74 -6.30 -0.73
C VAL A 9 7.61 -6.19 0.79
N GLY A 10 7.98 -5.04 1.34
CA GLY A 10 7.82 -4.74 2.77
C GLY A 10 6.47 -4.11 3.06
N ASP A 11 5.72 -4.61 4.05
CA ASP A 11 4.50 -3.95 4.48
C ASP A 11 4.79 -2.71 5.32
N MET A 12 4.24 -1.55 4.93
CA MET A 12 4.33 -0.33 5.73
C MET A 12 3.43 -0.50 6.96
N PRO A 13 3.98 -0.58 8.18
CA PRO A 13 3.17 -0.84 9.37
C PRO A 13 2.19 0.30 9.65
N ILE A 14 1.16 0.02 10.44
CA ILE A 14 0.18 1.03 10.86
C ILE A 14 0.90 2.31 11.34
N LYS A 15 0.40 3.46 10.89
CA LYS A 15 0.91 4.81 11.20
C LYS A 15 2.24 5.19 10.53
N SER A 16 2.92 4.28 9.81
CA SER A 16 4.20 4.57 9.15
C SER A 16 4.06 5.38 7.86
N ASP A 17 2.84 5.53 7.34
CA ASP A 17 2.51 6.18 6.06
C ASP A 17 1.48 7.32 6.22
N ARG A 18 1.26 7.84 7.44
CA ARG A 18 0.25 8.88 7.73
C ARG A 18 0.39 10.15 6.89
N THR A 19 1.63 10.53 6.60
CA THR A 19 1.96 11.65 5.73
C THR A 19 2.90 11.18 4.63
N ALA A 20 2.88 11.85 3.48
CA ALA A 20 3.80 11.55 2.38
C ALA A 20 5.28 11.63 2.80
N ARG A 21 5.62 12.55 3.71
CA ARG A 21 6.98 12.68 4.28
C ARG A 21 7.35 11.45 5.11
N ASP A 22 6.45 11.02 6.01
CA ASP A 22 6.70 9.85 6.86
C ASP A 22 6.80 8.57 6.03
N ALA A 23 5.89 8.41 5.08
CA ALA A 23 5.88 7.28 4.16
C ALA A 23 7.19 7.20 3.37
N LEU A 24 7.64 8.31 2.78
CA LEU A 24 8.89 8.34 2.02
C LEU A 24 10.10 7.99 2.88
N ARG A 25 10.22 8.61 4.06
CA ARG A 25 11.30 8.32 5.02
C ARG A 25 11.33 6.84 5.39
N ASN A 26 10.17 6.26 5.69
CA ASN A 26 10.07 4.88 6.14
C ASN A 26 10.26 3.89 4.99
N ALA A 27 9.72 4.18 3.80
CA ALA A 27 9.90 3.34 2.62
C ALA A 27 11.38 3.23 2.21
N LYS A 28 12.14 4.34 2.27
CA LYS A 28 13.60 4.30 2.04
C LYS A 28 14.32 3.34 2.96
N ARG A 29 13.93 3.27 4.24
CA ARG A 29 14.49 2.29 5.20
C ARG A 29 14.18 0.85 4.82
N PHE A 30 13.00 0.57 4.25
CA PHE A 30 12.67 -0.76 3.72
C PHE A 30 13.55 -1.11 2.51
N ILE A 31 13.73 -0.17 1.59
CA ILE A 31 14.58 -0.36 0.40
C ILE A 31 16.04 -0.58 0.81
N GLU A 32 16.58 0.22 1.74
CA GLU A 32 17.92 0.04 2.32
C GLU A 32 18.09 -1.33 3.00
N ALA A 33 17.03 -1.85 3.62
CA ALA A 33 17.01 -3.18 4.23
C ALA A 33 16.90 -4.33 3.21
N GLY A 34 16.69 -4.03 1.93
CA GLY A 34 16.66 -5.00 0.82
C GLY A 34 15.27 -5.30 0.26
N ALA A 35 14.23 -4.55 0.64
CA ALA A 35 12.96 -4.62 -0.08
C ALA A 35 13.08 -3.95 -1.46
N GLN A 36 12.27 -4.40 -2.41
CA GLN A 36 12.20 -3.86 -3.77
C GLN A 36 10.95 -3.01 -3.99
N GLY A 37 10.06 -2.94 -3.00
CA GLY A 37 8.86 -2.13 -3.00
C GLY A 37 8.18 -2.19 -1.63
N VAL A 38 7.10 -1.44 -1.48
CA VAL A 38 6.36 -1.37 -0.21
C VAL A 38 4.86 -1.60 -0.41
N LYS A 39 4.19 -2.26 0.55
CA LYS A 39 2.73 -2.40 0.57
C LYS A 39 2.09 -1.29 1.41
N ILE A 40 0.99 -0.72 0.94
CA ILE A 40 0.20 0.29 1.65
C ILE A 40 -1.29 -0.11 1.66
N GLU A 41 -1.95 0.09 2.80
CA GLU A 41 -3.39 -0.15 2.96
C GLU A 41 -4.24 1.09 2.64
N GLY A 42 -5.22 0.89 1.76
CA GLY A 42 -6.11 1.94 1.25
C GLY A 42 -5.47 2.80 0.15
N LYS A 43 -6.29 3.63 -0.48
CA LYS A 43 -5.91 4.40 -1.68
C LYS A 43 -4.73 5.36 -1.49
N ARG A 44 -4.63 6.03 -0.33
CA ARG A 44 -3.50 6.89 0.11
C ARG A 44 -2.85 7.72 -1.02
N SER A 45 -3.63 8.33 -1.92
CA SER A 45 -3.19 8.81 -3.24
C SER A 45 -1.98 9.74 -3.21
N LYS A 46 -1.93 10.67 -2.23
CA LYS A 46 -0.79 11.59 -2.05
C LYS A 46 0.50 10.87 -1.63
N VAL A 47 0.39 9.85 -0.78
CA VAL A 47 1.52 9.03 -0.35
C VAL A 47 2.02 8.22 -1.54
N VAL A 48 1.12 7.49 -2.20
CA VAL A 48 1.43 6.65 -3.36
C VAL A 48 2.17 7.45 -4.43
N ARG A 49 1.61 8.60 -4.84
CA ARG A 49 2.26 9.49 -5.82
C ARG A 49 3.66 9.95 -5.39
N THR A 50 3.85 10.23 -4.10
CA THR A 50 5.15 10.67 -3.57
C THR A 50 6.18 9.54 -3.65
N LEU A 51 5.78 8.30 -3.36
CA LEU A 51 6.66 7.14 -3.42
C LEU A 51 7.01 6.77 -4.86
N LEU A 52 6.02 6.73 -5.75
CA LEU A 52 6.25 6.45 -7.18
C LEU A 52 7.13 7.51 -7.84
N ASN A 53 6.95 8.80 -7.51
CA ASN A 53 7.82 9.88 -8.00
C ASN A 53 9.27 9.78 -7.50
N ASP A 54 9.51 9.11 -6.36
CA ASP A 54 10.85 8.83 -5.83
C ASP A 54 11.39 7.47 -6.33
N GLY A 55 10.66 6.80 -7.23
CA GLY A 55 11.08 5.53 -7.83
C GLY A 55 10.87 4.30 -6.93
N ILE A 56 10.04 4.41 -5.89
CA ILE A 56 9.74 3.31 -4.97
C ILE A 56 8.45 2.60 -5.42
N PRO A 57 8.50 1.34 -5.88
CA PRO A 57 7.31 0.57 -6.25
C PRO A 57 6.36 0.39 -5.07
N VAL A 58 5.06 0.48 -5.34
CA VAL A 58 4.00 0.34 -4.33
C VAL A 58 3.13 -0.86 -4.69
N MET A 59 2.77 -1.66 -3.69
CA MET A 59 1.69 -2.64 -3.77
C MET A 59 0.48 -2.09 -3.02
N GLY A 60 -0.63 -1.86 -3.72
CA GLY A 60 -1.87 -1.42 -3.11
C GLY A 60 -2.64 -2.56 -2.43
N HIS A 61 -3.18 -2.32 -1.24
CA HIS A 61 -4.10 -3.24 -0.57
C HIS A 61 -5.45 -2.55 -0.39
N VAL A 62 -6.49 -3.12 -1.01
CA VAL A 62 -7.89 -2.67 -0.92
C VAL A 62 -8.79 -3.73 -0.28
N GLY A 63 -10.03 -3.39 0.07
CA GLY A 63 -10.96 -4.31 0.70
C GLY A 63 -10.92 -4.27 2.22
N LEU A 64 -10.70 -5.42 2.86
CA LEU A 64 -10.51 -5.47 4.31
C LEU A 64 -9.10 -4.94 4.62
N LEU A 65 -9.00 -3.86 5.39
CA LEU A 65 -7.72 -3.25 5.77
C LEU A 65 -7.41 -3.56 7.25
N PRO A 66 -6.62 -4.61 7.57
CA PRO A 66 -6.30 -5.00 8.94
C PRO A 66 -5.79 -3.87 9.82
N GLN A 67 -5.04 -2.90 9.27
CA GLN A 67 -4.44 -1.83 10.05
C GLN A 67 -5.47 -0.87 10.68
N THR A 68 -6.69 -0.81 10.14
CA THR A 68 -7.75 0.09 10.63
C THR A 68 -9.06 -0.63 10.92
N ALA A 69 -9.15 -1.93 10.67
CA ALA A 69 -10.34 -2.72 10.90
C ALA A 69 -10.61 -2.93 12.40
N GLU A 70 -11.83 -2.59 12.83
CA GLU A 70 -12.32 -2.97 14.16
C GLU A 70 -12.74 -4.45 14.22
N ASN A 71 -13.05 -5.05 13.06
CA ASN A 71 -13.38 -6.47 12.94
C ASN A 71 -12.95 -7.05 11.59
N TYR A 72 -12.61 -8.34 11.58
CA TYR A 72 -12.08 -9.07 10.43
C TYR A 72 -13.20 -9.81 9.68
N ARG A 73 -14.12 -9.04 9.08
CA ARG A 73 -15.20 -9.59 8.26
C ARG A 73 -14.96 -9.32 6.78
N VAL A 74 -15.44 -10.23 5.93
CA VAL A 74 -15.41 -10.09 4.47
C VAL A 74 -16.08 -8.77 4.05
N LYS A 75 -15.39 -8.00 3.19
CA LYS A 75 -15.89 -6.75 2.59
C LYS A 75 -16.31 -6.99 1.14
N GLY A 76 -17.16 -6.12 0.61
CA GLY A 76 -17.61 -6.20 -0.79
C GLY A 76 -18.80 -7.14 -1.03
N LYS A 77 -19.49 -7.59 0.03
CA LYS A 77 -20.71 -8.41 -0.11
C LYS A 77 -21.94 -7.59 -0.53
N ARG A 78 -21.94 -6.28 -0.24
CA ARG A 78 -23.02 -5.35 -0.59
C ARG A 78 -22.56 -4.46 -1.75
N PRO A 79 -23.45 -4.08 -2.68
CA PRO A 79 -23.07 -3.28 -3.84
C PRO A 79 -22.24 -2.02 -3.50
N PRO A 80 -22.61 -1.20 -2.50
CA PRO A 80 -21.81 -0.01 -2.17
C PRO A 80 -20.39 -0.32 -1.67
N GLU A 81 -20.19 -1.46 -0.99
CA GLU A 81 -18.86 -1.88 -0.55
C GLU A 81 -18.03 -2.39 -1.72
N ALA A 82 -18.65 -3.15 -2.63
CA ALA A 82 -17.98 -3.67 -3.81
C ALA A 82 -17.55 -2.54 -4.75
N GLU A 83 -18.44 -1.57 -5.01
CA GLU A 83 -18.15 -0.37 -5.79
C GLU A 83 -17.01 0.43 -5.17
N LYS A 84 -17.01 0.63 -3.85
CA LYS A 84 -15.90 1.31 -3.17
C LYS A 84 -14.57 0.60 -3.38
N ILE A 85 -14.52 -0.73 -3.24
CA ILE A 85 -13.30 -1.52 -3.44
C ILE A 85 -12.82 -1.39 -4.90
N PHE A 86 -13.74 -1.47 -5.85
CA PHE A 86 -13.46 -1.31 -7.27
C PHE A 86 -12.89 0.08 -7.59
N HIS A 87 -13.51 1.15 -7.09
CA HIS A 87 -13.01 2.51 -7.28
C HIS A 87 -11.68 2.77 -6.59
N ASP A 88 -11.47 2.25 -5.37
CA ASP A 88 -10.18 2.35 -4.69
C ASP A 88 -9.07 1.63 -5.50
N ALA A 89 -9.39 0.49 -6.14
CA ALA A 89 -8.46 -0.25 -6.99
C ALA A 89 -8.15 0.51 -8.30
N LEU A 90 -9.17 1.05 -8.98
CA LEU A 90 -8.98 1.86 -10.18
C LEU A 90 -8.14 3.11 -9.91
N GLU A 91 -8.39 3.82 -8.80
CA GLU A 91 -7.62 5.02 -8.46
C GLU A 91 -6.15 4.68 -8.20
N LEU A 92 -5.86 3.50 -7.64
CA LEU A 92 -4.48 3.02 -7.46
C LEU A 92 -3.82 2.67 -8.81
N ASP A 93 -4.53 1.97 -9.68
CA ASP A 93 -4.07 1.63 -11.04
C ASP A 93 -3.75 2.89 -11.85
N GLU A 94 -4.62 3.90 -11.82
CA GLU A 94 -4.42 5.21 -12.46
C GLU A 94 -3.19 5.96 -11.94
N LEU A 95 -2.76 5.71 -10.70
CA LEU A 95 -1.54 6.29 -10.13
C LEU A 95 -0.27 5.55 -10.57
N GLY A 96 -0.39 4.33 -11.09
CA GLY A 96 0.71 3.45 -11.48
C GLY A 96 1.09 2.41 -10.43
N VAL A 97 0.11 1.94 -9.64
CA VAL A 97 0.24 0.83 -8.66
C VAL A 97 -0.21 -0.48 -9.28
#